data_AF-A0A6P7GT04-F1
#
_entry.id   AF-A0A6P7GT04-F1
#
_cell.length_a   1.000
_cell.length_b   1.000
_cell.length_c   1.000
_cell.angle_alpha   90.00
_cell.angle_beta   90.00
_cell.angle_gamma   90.00
#
_symmetry.space_group_name_H-M   'P 1'
#
loop_
_entity.id
_entity.type
_entity.pdbx_description
1 polymer ?
#
loop_
_entity_poly.entity_id
_entity_poly.type
_entity_poly.pdbx_seq_one_letter_code
_entity_poly.pdbx_strand_id
1 'polypeptide(L)'
;MNHMNDSKLQFKGGNPGAVQFGNFINYYQFHSPDDRITLLPKYIWDQHKPLVALDIGCNTGNLTIALKDFLEEHVSKDTSVLAVDIDPVLIDRAKDVKTNNIKFECLDIMDETKSNAIINSYLQDHGLKRFTALFCFSTTMWIHLNHGDLGLKRFLKYISTITDMIIVEPQPWKCYKTAVKRMKQKDFVFSEFSKLKMRESVENDIQEILVKECNMKMVVESERTTWGRKLLIFIQK
;
A
#
# COMPACT_ATOMS: atom_id res chain seq x y z
N MET A 1 -23.50 6.64 -7.17
CA MET A 1 -22.17 7.08 -7.67
C MET A 1 -21.86 8.44 -7.08
N ASN A 2 -21.16 8.50 -5.94
CA ASN A 2 -20.57 9.76 -5.49
C ASN A 2 -19.18 9.82 -6.10
N HIS A 3 -19.05 10.59 -7.19
CA HIS A 3 -17.76 10.98 -7.74
C HIS A 3 -16.98 11.66 -6.60
N MET A 4 -15.91 11.02 -6.12
CA MET A 4 -14.87 11.77 -5.44
C MET A 4 -14.46 12.88 -6.39
N ASN A 5 -14.43 14.12 -5.88
CA ASN A 5 -14.21 15.31 -6.69
C ASN A 5 -12.87 15.19 -7.42
N ASP A 6 -12.92 14.96 -8.74
CA ASP A 6 -11.80 14.65 -9.64
C ASP A 6 -10.60 15.62 -9.45
N SER A 7 -10.90 16.85 -9.03
CA SER A 7 -9.92 17.89 -8.72
C SER A 7 -8.86 17.49 -7.67
N LYS A 8 -9.17 16.55 -6.75
CA LYS A 8 -8.22 16.13 -5.71
C LYS A 8 -7.19 15.11 -6.22
N LEU A 9 -7.54 14.36 -7.27
CA LEU A 9 -6.70 13.33 -7.87
C LEU A 9 -5.79 13.92 -8.98
N GLN A 10 -6.13 15.09 -9.53
CA GLN A 10 -5.30 15.75 -10.53
C GLN A 10 -3.99 16.32 -9.98
N PHE A 11 -2.94 16.27 -10.81
CA PHE A 11 -1.67 16.94 -10.57
C PHE A 11 -1.84 18.46 -10.44
N LYS A 12 -1.20 19.06 -9.44
CA LYS A 12 -1.32 20.50 -9.22
C LYS A 12 -0.32 21.30 -10.05
N GLY A 13 -0.85 22.30 -10.76
CA GLY A 13 -0.06 23.25 -11.57
C GLY A 13 0.87 22.56 -12.57
N GLY A 14 0.36 21.54 -13.27
CA GLY A 14 1.04 20.83 -14.36
C GLY A 14 2.26 20.00 -13.98
N ASN A 15 2.54 19.81 -12.68
CA ASN A 15 3.68 19.02 -12.22
C ASN A 15 3.24 17.59 -11.88
N PRO A 16 3.66 16.55 -12.63
CA PRO A 16 3.31 15.15 -12.37
C PRO A 16 3.70 14.63 -10.99
N GLY A 17 4.61 15.33 -10.29
CA GLY A 17 4.97 15.06 -8.91
C GLY A 17 4.05 15.72 -7.87
N ALA A 18 3.30 16.76 -8.21
CA ALA A 18 2.50 17.50 -7.25
C ALA A 18 1.11 16.86 -7.06
N VAL A 19 1.09 15.67 -6.45
CA VAL A 19 -0.13 14.91 -6.12
C VAL A 19 -0.41 14.88 -4.63
N GLN A 20 -1.69 14.86 -4.28
CA GLN A 20 -2.16 14.77 -2.90
C GLN A 20 -2.04 13.35 -2.32
N PHE A 21 -2.33 12.32 -3.11
CA PHE A 21 -2.43 10.94 -2.63
C PHE A 21 -1.27 10.04 -3.09
N GLY A 22 -0.27 10.61 -3.77
CA GLY A 22 0.86 9.81 -4.27
C GLY A 22 0.56 9.03 -5.54
N ASN A 23 -0.53 9.34 -6.23
CA ASN A 23 -0.96 8.75 -7.50
C ASN A 23 -0.09 9.25 -8.69
N PHE A 24 1.22 9.03 -8.63
CA PHE A 24 2.14 9.38 -9.71
C PHE A 24 1.94 8.44 -10.90
N ILE A 25 1.70 8.98 -12.10
CA ILE A 25 1.57 8.17 -13.33
C ILE A 25 2.82 7.32 -13.62
N ASN A 26 4.01 7.79 -13.25
CA ASN A 26 5.29 7.15 -13.58
C ASN A 26 6.05 6.66 -12.34
N TYR A 27 5.36 6.20 -11.30
CA TYR A 27 5.99 5.87 -10.01
C TYR A 27 7.18 4.90 -10.14
N TYR A 28 7.01 3.84 -10.94
CA TYR A 28 8.01 2.78 -11.12
C TYR A 28 9.08 3.09 -12.18
N GLN A 29 9.05 4.26 -12.84
CA GLN A 29 10.16 4.68 -13.71
C GLN A 29 11.41 5.12 -12.91
N PHE A 30 11.24 5.49 -11.64
CA PHE A 30 12.32 5.99 -10.78
C PHE A 30 12.94 4.91 -9.89
N HIS A 31 12.13 3.93 -9.47
CA HIS A 31 12.55 2.81 -8.63
C HIS A 31 11.89 1.55 -9.16
N SER A 32 12.71 0.62 -9.67
CA SER A 32 12.22 -0.60 -10.30
C SER A 32 11.40 -1.44 -9.31
N PRO A 33 10.39 -2.19 -9.79
CA PRO A 33 9.76 -3.23 -9.00
C PRO A 33 10.77 -4.28 -8.52
N ASP A 34 11.69 -4.71 -9.40
CA ASP A 34 12.64 -5.79 -9.15
C ASP A 34 13.47 -5.57 -7.89
N ASP A 35 14.02 -4.36 -7.72
CA ASP A 35 14.80 -4.00 -6.55
C ASP A 35 14.00 -4.19 -5.24
N ARG A 36 12.68 -3.96 -5.25
CA ARG A 36 11.81 -4.20 -4.07
C ARG A 36 11.51 -5.68 -3.89
N ILE A 37 11.32 -6.42 -4.98
CA ILE A 37 11.09 -7.87 -4.92
C ILE A 37 12.29 -8.58 -4.28
N THR A 38 13.52 -8.12 -4.51
CA THR A 38 14.72 -8.72 -3.88
C THR A 38 14.71 -8.67 -2.35
N LEU A 39 13.94 -7.78 -1.74
CA LEU A 39 13.80 -7.67 -0.29
C LEU A 39 12.83 -8.70 0.31
N LEU A 40 12.02 -9.38 -0.50
CA LEU A 40 11.05 -10.35 -0.02
C LEU A 40 11.74 -11.67 0.34
N PRO A 41 11.72 -12.09 1.62
CA PRO A 41 12.31 -13.35 2.02
C PRO A 41 11.46 -14.51 1.51
N LYS A 42 12.11 -15.57 1.01
CA LYS A 42 11.41 -16.77 0.50
C LYS A 42 10.93 -17.71 1.61
N TYR A 43 11.52 -17.62 2.81
CA TYR A 43 11.31 -18.58 3.90
C TYR A 43 10.12 -18.27 4.82
N ILE A 44 9.45 -17.12 4.64
CA ILE A 44 8.35 -16.70 5.52
C ILE A 44 6.98 -17.21 5.06
N TRP A 45 6.90 -17.76 3.84
CA TRP A 45 5.65 -18.11 3.22
C TRP A 45 5.27 -19.56 3.53
N ASP A 46 4.00 -19.79 3.82
CA ASP A 46 3.45 -21.14 3.91
C ASP A 46 3.22 -21.67 2.49
N GLN A 47 3.97 -22.70 2.11
CA GLN A 47 3.90 -23.29 0.78
C GLN A 47 2.66 -24.18 0.67
N HIS A 48 2.09 -24.30 -0.53
CA HIS A 48 1.02 -25.26 -0.87
C HIS A 48 -0.42 -24.94 -0.42
N LYS A 49 -0.75 -23.66 -0.16
CA LYS A 49 -2.15 -23.20 -0.06
C LYS A 49 -2.48 -22.22 -1.19
N PRO A 50 -3.77 -22.11 -1.59
CA PRO A 50 -4.22 -20.97 -2.36
C PRO A 50 -3.81 -19.68 -1.64
N LEU A 51 -3.10 -18.81 -2.33
CA LEU A 51 -2.62 -17.55 -1.80
C LEU A 51 -3.50 -16.43 -2.33
N VAL A 52 -4.24 -15.79 -1.43
CA VAL A 52 -5.11 -14.67 -1.79
C VAL A 52 -4.55 -13.41 -1.13
N ALA A 53 -4.04 -12.50 -1.96
CA ALA A 53 -3.37 -11.29 -1.51
C ALA A 53 -4.14 -10.01 -1.80
N LEU A 54 -3.84 -8.96 -1.02
CA LEU A 54 -4.30 -7.59 -1.25
C LEU A 54 -3.09 -6.66 -1.44
N ASP A 55 -3.06 -5.89 -2.52
CA ASP A 55 -2.07 -4.84 -2.76
C ASP A 55 -2.73 -3.46 -2.70
N ILE A 56 -2.28 -2.59 -1.77
CA ILE A 56 -2.86 -1.27 -1.51
C ILE A 56 -1.97 -0.16 -2.06
N GLY A 57 -2.52 0.62 -2.98
CA GLY A 57 -1.80 1.64 -3.73
C GLY A 57 -1.06 1.03 -4.92
N CYS A 58 -1.74 0.15 -5.67
CA CYS A 58 -1.14 -0.63 -6.75
C CYS A 58 -0.68 0.23 -7.95
N ASN A 59 -1.07 1.50 -8.00
CA ASN A 59 -0.75 2.42 -9.09
C ASN A 59 -1.19 1.83 -10.45
N THR A 60 -0.28 1.74 -11.42
CA THR A 60 -0.50 1.13 -12.73
C THR A 60 -0.28 -0.39 -12.74
N GLY A 61 -0.06 -1.02 -11.58
CA GLY A 61 0.04 -2.48 -11.43
C GLY A 61 1.44 -3.08 -11.62
N ASN A 62 2.47 -2.29 -11.97
CA ASN A 62 3.81 -2.84 -12.26
C ASN A 62 4.40 -3.67 -11.11
N LEU A 63 4.34 -3.18 -9.87
CA LEU A 63 4.80 -3.95 -8.70
C LEU A 63 3.84 -5.08 -8.36
N THR A 64 2.53 -4.90 -8.52
CA THR A 64 1.54 -5.96 -8.30
C THR A 64 1.82 -7.18 -9.17
N ILE A 65 2.17 -6.96 -10.44
CA ILE A 65 2.54 -8.02 -11.38
C ILE A 65 3.82 -8.72 -10.91
N ALA A 66 4.87 -7.96 -10.59
CA ALA A 66 6.13 -8.52 -10.10
C ALA A 66 5.98 -9.29 -8.77
N LEU A 67 5.10 -8.80 -7.87
CA LEU A 67 4.73 -9.49 -6.64
C LEU A 67 4.03 -10.80 -6.95
N LYS A 68 3.06 -10.80 -7.88
CA LYS A 68 2.36 -12.01 -8.28
C LYS A 68 3.33 -13.04 -8.87
N ASP A 69 4.23 -12.63 -9.76
CA ASP A 69 5.22 -13.51 -10.38
C ASP A 69 6.13 -14.14 -9.30
N PHE A 70 6.62 -13.34 -8.34
CA PHE A 70 7.39 -13.83 -7.20
C PHE A 70 6.62 -14.88 -6.37
N LEU A 71 5.34 -14.61 -6.08
CA LEU A 71 4.49 -15.52 -5.29
C LEU A 71 4.20 -16.82 -6.04
N GLU A 72 3.93 -16.75 -7.34
CA GLU A 72 3.71 -17.95 -8.17
C GLU A 72 4.98 -18.77 -8.38
N GLU A 73 6.15 -18.14 -8.39
CA GLU A 73 7.43 -18.83 -8.53
C GLU A 73 7.85 -19.52 -7.23
N HIS A 74 7.63 -18.87 -6.08
CA HIS A 74 8.25 -19.29 -4.81
C HIS A 74 7.29 -19.77 -3.73
N VAL A 75 5.98 -19.53 -3.88
CA VAL A 75 5.00 -19.77 -2.82
C VAL A 75 3.86 -20.69 -3.28
N SER A 76 3.06 -20.25 -4.26
CA SER A 76 1.89 -21.01 -4.72
C SER A 76 1.49 -20.64 -6.15
N LYS A 77 1.33 -21.64 -7.02
CA LYS A 77 0.78 -21.45 -8.37
C LYS A 77 -0.69 -21.03 -8.38
N ASP A 78 -1.40 -21.25 -7.28
CA ASP A 78 -2.75 -20.76 -7.08
C ASP A 78 -2.69 -19.44 -6.30
N THR A 79 -2.23 -18.39 -6.98
CA THR A 79 -2.12 -17.03 -6.43
C THR A 79 -3.15 -16.11 -7.09
N SER A 80 -3.95 -15.46 -6.26
CA SER A 80 -4.92 -14.43 -6.67
C SER A 80 -4.68 -13.14 -5.91
N VAL A 81 -4.73 -12.00 -6.61
CA VAL A 81 -4.43 -10.68 -6.03
C VAL A 81 -5.57 -9.71 -6.27
N LEU A 82 -6.12 -9.12 -5.20
CA LEU A 82 -6.91 -7.91 -5.29
C LEU A 82 -5.95 -6.72 -5.22
N ALA A 83 -5.94 -5.87 -6.23
CA ALA A 83 -5.04 -4.72 -6.31
C ALA A 83 -5.87 -3.44 -6.38
N VAL A 84 -5.68 -2.55 -5.41
CA VAL A 84 -6.52 -1.36 -5.25
C VAL A 84 -5.71 -0.07 -5.30
N ASP A 85 -6.27 0.95 -5.94
CA ASP A 85 -5.75 2.31 -5.94
C ASP A 85 -6.91 3.30 -5.88
N ILE A 86 -6.64 4.50 -5.36
CA ILE A 86 -7.64 5.55 -5.24
C ILE A 86 -7.91 6.24 -6.58
N ASP A 87 -6.97 6.16 -7.53
CA ASP A 87 -7.06 6.85 -8.81
C ASP A 87 -7.66 5.94 -9.91
N PRO A 88 -8.87 6.23 -10.42
CA PRO A 88 -9.51 5.42 -11.45
C PRO A 88 -8.72 5.40 -12.76
N VAL A 89 -7.99 6.48 -13.10
CA VAL A 89 -7.20 6.54 -14.33
C VAL A 89 -5.99 5.59 -14.25
N LEU A 90 -5.39 5.44 -13.07
CA LEU A 90 -4.31 4.47 -12.87
C LEU A 90 -4.82 3.04 -12.92
N ILE A 91 -6.01 2.79 -12.34
CA ILE A 91 -6.67 1.49 -12.40
C ILE A 91 -7.07 1.11 -13.81
N ASP A 92 -7.60 2.03 -14.61
CA ASP A 92 -7.92 1.75 -16.02
C ASP A 92 -6.67 1.33 -16.80
N ARG A 93 -5.53 2.02 -16.58
CA ARG A 93 -4.24 1.63 -17.18
C ARG A 93 -3.74 0.28 -16.68
N ALA A 94 -3.94 -0.04 -15.39
CA ALA A 94 -3.57 -1.33 -14.85
C ALA A 94 -4.39 -2.46 -15.49
N LYS A 95 -5.67 -2.22 -15.79
CA LYS A 95 -6.58 -3.16 -16.47
C LYS A 95 -6.24 -3.39 -17.94
N ASP A 96 -5.58 -2.45 -18.61
CA ASP A 96 -5.13 -2.61 -20.00
C ASP A 96 -4.05 -3.70 -20.14
N VAL A 97 -3.32 -4.02 -19.06
CA VAL A 97 -2.34 -5.10 -19.05
C VAL A 97 -3.06 -6.43 -18.85
N LYS A 98 -2.91 -7.35 -19.81
CA LYS A 98 -3.44 -8.71 -19.69
C LYS A 98 -2.72 -9.42 -18.54
N THR A 99 -3.45 -9.62 -17.45
CA THR A 99 -2.99 -10.34 -16.27
C THR A 99 -4.00 -11.44 -15.95
N ASN A 100 -3.50 -12.60 -15.54
CA ASN A 100 -4.36 -13.65 -14.99
C ASN A 100 -4.38 -13.50 -13.47
N ASN A 101 -5.54 -13.74 -12.85
CA ASN A 101 -5.72 -13.77 -11.39
C ASN A 101 -5.28 -12.51 -10.64
N ILE A 102 -5.27 -11.35 -11.30
CA ILE A 102 -5.21 -10.03 -10.65
C ILE A 102 -6.52 -9.30 -10.93
N LYS A 103 -7.21 -8.87 -9.87
CA LYS A 103 -8.38 -8.01 -9.96
C LYS A 103 -7.99 -6.59 -9.56
N PHE A 104 -7.99 -5.68 -10.52
CA PHE A 104 -7.75 -4.25 -10.27
C PHE A 104 -9.07 -3.54 -9.94
N GLU A 105 -9.11 -2.80 -8.85
CA GLU A 105 -10.29 -2.03 -8.43
C GLU A 105 -9.95 -0.61 -7.97
N CYS A 106 -10.80 0.35 -8.33
CA CYS A 106 -10.69 1.72 -7.83
C CYS A 106 -11.33 1.80 -6.45
N LEU A 107 -10.51 2.02 -5.42
CA LEU A 107 -10.94 2.06 -4.03
C LEU A 107 -10.06 3.02 -3.21
N ASP A 108 -10.71 3.98 -2.55
CA ASP A 108 -10.12 4.66 -1.39
C ASP A 108 -10.18 3.72 -0.19
N ILE A 109 -9.02 3.18 0.22
CA ILE A 109 -8.92 2.25 1.35
C ILE A 109 -9.33 2.88 2.69
N MET A 110 -9.41 4.21 2.76
CA MET A 110 -9.86 4.95 3.94
C MET A 110 -11.39 5.15 3.98
N ASP A 111 -12.12 4.84 2.89
CA ASP A 111 -13.58 4.73 2.87
C ASP A 111 -13.98 3.35 3.42
N GLU A 112 -14.23 3.27 4.73
CA GLU A 112 -14.54 2.00 5.41
C GLU A 112 -15.75 1.27 4.82
N THR A 113 -16.76 2.01 4.34
CA THR A 113 -17.98 1.38 3.81
C THR A 113 -17.68 0.67 2.49
N LYS A 114 -17.01 1.37 1.56
CA LYS A 114 -16.63 0.78 0.27
C LYS A 114 -15.55 -0.28 0.42
N SER A 115 -14.58 -0.03 1.30
CA SER A 115 -13.50 -0.98 1.58
C SER A 115 -14.08 -2.30 2.08
N ASN A 116 -14.95 -2.26 3.10
CA ASN A 116 -15.61 -3.46 3.60
C ASN A 116 -16.45 -4.16 2.52
N ALA A 117 -17.18 -3.42 1.69
CA ALA A 117 -17.99 -4.03 0.64
C ALA A 117 -17.14 -4.78 -0.39
N ILE A 118 -16.10 -4.15 -0.94
CA ILE A 118 -15.25 -4.74 -1.98
C ILE A 118 -14.41 -5.89 -1.41
N ILE A 119 -13.76 -5.68 -0.25
CA ILE A 119 -12.88 -6.66 0.36
C ILE A 119 -13.66 -7.90 0.81
N ASN A 120 -14.81 -7.72 1.48
CA ASN A 120 -15.59 -8.87 1.93
C ASN A 120 -16.16 -9.66 0.76
N SER A 121 -16.61 -9.00 -0.31
CA SER A 121 -17.04 -9.68 -1.53
C SER A 121 -15.90 -10.52 -2.12
N TYR A 122 -14.71 -9.94 -2.27
CA TYR A 122 -13.57 -10.64 -2.84
C TYR A 122 -13.11 -11.84 -1.99
N LEU A 123 -13.08 -11.69 -0.67
CA LEU A 123 -12.76 -12.78 0.25
C LEU A 123 -13.82 -13.88 0.23
N GLN A 124 -15.11 -13.53 0.15
CA GLN A 124 -16.21 -14.49 0.02
C GLN A 124 -16.12 -15.29 -1.29
N ASP A 125 -15.77 -14.65 -2.40
CA ASP A 125 -15.57 -15.33 -3.69
C ASP A 125 -14.46 -16.39 -3.62
N HIS A 126 -13.50 -16.24 -2.70
CA HIS A 126 -12.42 -17.20 -2.45
C HIS A 126 -12.69 -18.12 -1.25
N GLY A 127 -13.84 -18.03 -0.59
CA GLY A 127 -14.16 -18.81 0.61
C GLY A 127 -13.29 -18.48 1.83
N LEU A 128 -12.70 -17.29 1.88
CA LEU A 128 -11.81 -16.85 2.94
C LEU A 128 -12.46 -15.79 3.84
N LYS A 129 -11.95 -15.65 5.07
CA LYS A 129 -12.31 -14.57 5.99
C LYS A 129 -11.26 -13.46 6.04
N ARG A 130 -10.06 -13.76 5.56
CA ARG A 130 -8.86 -12.91 5.65
C ARG A 130 -8.00 -13.18 4.43
N PHE A 131 -7.25 -12.18 4.00
CA PHE A 131 -6.18 -12.37 3.02
C PHE A 131 -5.04 -13.16 3.65
N THR A 132 -4.37 -13.98 2.84
CA THR A 132 -3.14 -14.66 3.24
C THR A 132 -2.02 -13.64 3.46
N ALA A 133 -1.95 -12.64 2.58
CA ALA A 133 -0.93 -11.59 2.63
C ALA A 133 -1.46 -10.24 2.15
N LEU A 134 -0.94 -9.17 2.72
CA LEU A 134 -1.23 -7.81 2.33
C LEU A 134 0.06 -7.04 2.08
N PHE A 135 0.10 -6.35 0.95
CA PHE A 135 1.20 -5.52 0.52
C PHE A 135 0.82 -4.04 0.63
N CYS A 136 1.64 -3.29 1.34
CA CYS A 136 1.48 -1.84 1.53
C CYS A 136 2.83 -1.16 1.23
N PHE A 137 3.16 -1.09 -0.06
CA PHE A 137 4.41 -0.51 -0.51
C PHE A 137 4.28 0.99 -0.73
N SER A 138 5.00 1.80 0.03
CA SER A 138 5.06 3.25 -0.20
C SER A 138 3.68 3.96 -0.21
N THR A 139 2.73 3.47 0.59
CA THR A 139 1.40 4.10 0.71
C THR A 139 1.19 4.78 2.07
N THR A 140 1.87 4.32 3.12
CA THR A 140 1.66 4.78 4.52
C THR A 140 1.83 6.29 4.70
N MET A 141 2.83 6.92 4.05
CA MET A 141 3.01 8.36 4.11
C MET A 141 1.85 9.15 3.53
N TRP A 142 1.26 8.69 2.44
CA TRP A 142 0.15 9.41 1.79
C TRP A 142 -1.11 9.34 2.65
N ILE A 143 -1.38 8.18 3.23
CA ILE A 143 -2.44 8.02 4.23
C ILE A 143 -2.19 8.96 5.41
N HIS A 144 -0.97 8.97 5.93
CA HIS A 144 -0.60 9.76 7.10
C HIS A 144 -0.69 11.28 6.85
N LEU A 145 -0.21 11.76 5.70
CA LEU A 145 -0.29 13.18 5.32
C LEU A 145 -1.74 13.67 5.13
N ASN A 146 -2.64 12.80 4.65
CA ASN A 146 -4.02 13.15 4.37
C ASN A 146 -4.97 12.96 5.57
N HIS A 147 -4.67 12.02 6.47
CA HIS A 147 -5.59 11.61 7.56
C HIS A 147 -4.98 11.73 8.96
N GLY A 148 -3.73 12.19 9.07
CA GLY A 148 -3.07 12.41 10.36
C GLY A 148 -2.69 11.13 11.11
N ASP A 149 -2.15 11.30 12.32
CA ASP A 149 -1.72 10.18 13.17
C ASP A 149 -2.87 9.18 13.41
N LEU A 150 -4.08 9.69 13.66
CA LEU A 150 -5.28 8.89 13.91
C LEU A 150 -5.70 8.11 12.66
N GLY A 151 -5.58 8.71 11.47
CA GLY A 151 -5.89 8.05 10.20
C GLY A 151 -4.93 6.89 9.92
N LEU A 152 -3.62 7.13 10.06
CA LEU A 152 -2.63 6.06 9.90
C LEU A 152 -2.87 4.92 10.90
N LYS A 153 -3.16 5.25 12.16
CA LYS A 153 -3.47 4.25 13.18
C LYS A 153 -4.74 3.45 12.89
N ARG A 154 -5.82 4.09 12.44
CA ARG A 154 -7.06 3.40 12.01
C ARG A 154 -6.79 2.47 10.84
N PHE A 155 -6.03 2.93 9.84
CA PHE A 155 -5.63 2.12 8.70
C PHE A 155 -4.86 0.86 9.13
N LEU A 156 -3.82 1.01 9.97
CA LEU A 156 -3.02 -0.13 10.45
C LEU A 156 -3.86 -1.15 11.23
N LYS A 157 -4.77 -0.68 12.09
CA LYS A 157 -5.72 -1.55 12.79
C LYS A 157 -6.65 -2.27 11.82
N TYR A 158 -7.20 -1.56 10.85
CA TYR A 158 -8.09 -2.16 9.85
C TYR A 158 -7.37 -3.28 9.07
N ILE A 159 -6.20 -3.01 8.48
CA ILE A 159 -5.48 -4.02 7.69
C ILE A 159 -5.10 -5.26 8.53
N SER A 160 -4.76 -5.09 9.82
CA SER A 160 -4.51 -6.22 10.73
C SER A 160 -5.72 -7.09 11.03
N THR A 161 -6.93 -6.57 10.81
CA THR A 161 -8.18 -7.32 11.03
C THR A 161 -8.60 -8.12 9.81
N ILE A 162 -7.98 -7.92 8.64
CA ILE A 162 -8.38 -8.56 7.38
C ILE A 162 -7.27 -9.38 6.73
N THR A 163 -6.09 -9.52 7.33
CA THR A 163 -4.95 -10.25 6.72
C THR A 163 -4.10 -11.04 7.71
N ASP A 164 -3.59 -12.19 7.32
CA ASP A 164 -2.74 -13.03 8.18
C ASP A 164 -1.29 -12.56 8.22
N MET A 165 -0.81 -12.01 7.10
CA MET A 165 0.52 -11.42 6.95
C MET A 165 0.42 -9.99 6.39
N ILE A 166 1.19 -9.07 6.96
CA ILE A 166 1.34 -7.68 6.49
C ILE A 166 2.79 -7.44 6.08
N ILE A 167 2.99 -6.95 4.86
CA ILE A 167 4.28 -6.45 4.35
C ILE A 167 4.11 -4.94 4.14
N VAL A 168 4.83 -4.13 4.91
CA VAL A 168 4.81 -2.67 4.80
C VAL A 168 6.18 -2.15 4.38
N GLU A 169 6.21 -1.29 3.35
CA GLU A 169 7.37 -0.43 3.03
C GLU A 169 7.07 1.00 3.55
N PRO A 170 7.36 1.30 4.82
CA PRO A 170 7.11 2.64 5.34
C PRO A 170 8.06 3.65 4.70
N GLN A 171 7.55 4.86 4.49
CA GLN A 171 8.40 5.95 4.01
C GLN A 171 9.05 6.72 5.16
N PRO A 172 10.37 7.00 5.13
CA PRO A 172 11.00 7.77 6.18
C PRO A 172 10.59 9.25 6.07
N TRP A 173 10.72 9.96 7.18
CA TRP A 173 10.25 11.34 7.32
C TRP A 173 10.82 12.33 6.30
N LYS A 174 12.03 12.09 5.77
CA LYS A 174 12.60 12.89 4.68
C LYS A 174 11.68 12.95 3.45
N CYS A 175 10.95 11.86 3.15
CA CYS A 175 9.99 11.83 2.06
C CYS A 175 8.77 12.72 2.33
N TYR A 176 8.28 12.78 3.58
CA TYR A 176 7.19 13.68 3.98
C TYR A 176 7.56 15.13 3.71
N LYS A 177 8.74 15.55 4.21
CA LYS A 177 9.26 16.93 4.00
C LYS A 177 9.35 17.27 2.51
N THR A 178 9.80 16.33 1.69
CA THR A 178 9.93 16.50 0.23
C THR A 178 8.57 16.65 -0.45
N ALA A 179 7.61 15.77 -0.12
CA ALA A 179 6.26 15.82 -0.66
C ALA A 179 5.54 17.12 -0.27
N VAL A 180 5.58 17.51 1.00
CA VAL A 180 4.98 18.74 1.51
C VAL A 180 5.59 19.98 0.84
N LYS A 181 6.92 20.05 0.73
CA LYS A 181 7.60 21.16 0.06
C LYS A 181 7.13 21.32 -1.39
N ARG A 182 7.05 20.21 -2.13
CA ARG A 182 6.60 20.20 -3.53
C ARG A 182 5.13 20.63 -3.67
N MET A 183 4.27 20.21 -2.75
CA MET A 183 2.86 20.59 -2.76
C MET A 183 2.65 22.06 -2.37
N LYS A 184 3.44 22.57 -1.41
CA LYS A 184 3.40 23.98 -1.00
C LYS A 184 3.76 24.93 -2.15
N GLN A 185 4.66 24.53 -3.04
CA GLN A 185 4.99 25.28 -4.26
C GLN A 185 3.83 25.37 -5.27
N LYS A 186 2.76 24.62 -5.04
CA LYS A 186 1.54 24.58 -5.86
C LYS A 186 0.31 24.97 -5.05
N ASP A 187 0.50 25.82 -4.05
CA ASP A 187 -0.52 26.39 -3.17
C ASP A 187 -1.40 25.35 -2.48
N PHE A 188 -0.85 24.15 -2.22
CA PHE A 188 -1.52 23.10 -1.47
C PHE A 188 -0.80 22.81 -0.16
N VAL A 189 -1.59 22.67 0.91
CA VAL A 189 -1.10 22.34 2.24
C VAL A 189 -1.85 21.12 2.75
N PHE A 190 -1.09 20.14 3.22
CA PHE A 190 -1.63 19.03 4.01
C PHE A 190 -2.02 19.55 5.40
N SER A 191 -3.32 19.64 5.69
CA SER A 191 -3.84 20.21 6.95
C SER A 191 -3.35 19.50 8.19
N GLU A 192 -3.05 18.20 8.07
CA GLU A 192 -2.60 17.37 9.18
C GLU A 192 -1.08 17.46 9.40
N PHE A 193 -0.29 17.91 8.43
CA PHE A 193 1.18 17.85 8.50
C PHE A 193 1.76 18.57 9.73
N SER A 194 1.24 19.75 10.07
CA SER A 194 1.69 20.49 11.26
C SER A 194 1.29 19.83 12.57
N LYS A 195 0.26 18.97 12.56
CA LYS A 195 -0.31 18.29 13.72
C LYS A 195 0.33 16.92 13.99
N LEU A 196 1.03 16.35 13.00
CA LEU A 196 1.64 15.02 13.12
C LEU A 196 2.60 14.96 14.30
N LYS A 197 2.48 13.90 15.11
CA LYS A 197 3.40 13.56 16.20
C LYS A 197 4.36 12.46 15.78
N MET A 198 3.90 11.49 14.98
CA MET A 198 4.76 10.47 14.39
C MET A 198 5.59 11.08 13.26
N ARG A 199 6.84 11.48 13.55
CA ARG A 199 7.71 12.24 12.63
C ARG A 199 8.95 11.45 12.23
N GLU A 200 10.11 11.82 12.76
CA GLU A 200 11.39 11.16 12.45
C GLU A 200 11.37 9.67 12.86
N SER A 201 10.54 9.30 13.83
CA SER A 201 10.32 7.92 14.31
C SER A 201 9.26 7.13 13.54
N VAL A 202 8.65 7.65 12.47
CA VAL A 202 7.44 7.07 11.87
C VAL A 202 7.56 5.60 11.47
N GLU A 203 8.74 5.14 11.05
CA GLU A 203 8.98 3.72 10.77
C GLU A 203 8.83 2.85 12.03
N ASN A 204 9.38 3.31 13.15
CA ASN A 204 9.27 2.65 14.45
C ASN A 204 7.85 2.77 15.01
N ASP A 205 7.19 3.92 14.84
CA ASP A 205 5.82 4.12 15.32
C ASP A 205 4.84 3.14 14.63
N ILE A 206 4.98 2.93 13.32
CA ILE A 206 4.19 1.93 12.57
C ILE A 206 4.44 0.52 13.14
N GLN A 207 5.70 0.16 13.37
CA GLN A 207 6.07 -1.12 13.97
C GLN A 207 5.43 -1.29 15.36
N GLU A 208 5.52 -0.28 16.22
CA GLU A 208 4.95 -0.33 17.57
C GLU A 208 3.43 -0.48 17.54
N ILE A 209 2.72 0.24 16.67
CA ILE A 209 1.27 0.12 16.53
C ILE A 209 0.88 -1.31 16.12
N LEU A 210 1.55 -1.89 15.12
CA LEU A 210 1.24 -3.24 14.67
C LEU A 210 1.53 -4.29 15.75
N VAL A 211 2.64 -4.15 16.48
CA VAL A 211 3.04 -5.13 17.50
C VAL A 211 2.25 -5.00 18.80
N LYS A 212 2.10 -3.77 19.32
CA LYS A 212 1.52 -3.51 20.65
C LYS A 212 -0.01 -3.37 20.60
N GLU A 213 -0.56 -2.87 19.50
CA GLU A 213 -2.00 -2.58 19.42
C GLU A 213 -2.78 -3.47 18.46
N CYS A 214 -2.12 -4.16 17.53
CA CYS A 214 -2.78 -4.98 16.50
C CYS A 214 -2.53 -6.48 16.67
N ASN A 215 -1.93 -6.91 17.79
CA ASN A 215 -1.56 -8.30 18.08
C ASN A 215 -0.74 -8.98 16.96
N MET A 216 0.08 -8.21 16.24
CA MET A 216 0.97 -8.77 15.22
C MET A 216 2.35 -9.09 15.84
N LYS A 217 3.05 -10.04 15.23
CA LYS A 217 4.46 -10.34 15.51
C LYS A 217 5.29 -9.91 14.31
N MET A 218 6.26 -9.03 14.52
CA MET A 218 7.26 -8.74 13.49
C MET A 218 8.17 -9.96 13.34
N VAL A 219 8.34 -10.42 12.10
CA VAL A 219 9.18 -11.58 11.77
C VAL A 219 10.40 -11.21 10.95
N VAL A 220 10.31 -10.14 10.15
CA VAL A 220 11.41 -9.67 9.32
C VAL A 220 11.44 -8.15 9.28
N GLU A 221 12.65 -7.61 9.40
CA GLU A 221 13.02 -6.28 8.95
C GLU A 221 14.09 -6.47 7.85
N SER A 222 13.84 -5.98 6.64
CA SER A 222 14.79 -6.14 5.54
C SER A 222 15.95 -5.14 5.65
N GLU A 223 17.02 -5.43 4.91
CA GLU A 223 18.01 -4.41 4.56
C GLU A 223 17.36 -3.23 3.84
N ARG A 224 18.06 -2.08 3.86
CA ARG A 224 17.60 -0.89 3.14
C ARG A 224 18.01 -0.92 1.68
N THR A 225 17.11 -0.51 0.79
CA THR A 225 17.44 -0.19 -0.61
C THR A 225 18.41 0.99 -0.68
N THR A 226 19.02 1.19 -1.85
CA THR A 226 19.92 2.34 -2.12
C THR A 226 19.23 3.71 -1.97
N TRP A 227 17.90 3.76 -2.08
CA TRP A 227 17.09 4.97 -1.83
C TRP A 227 16.46 5.00 -0.42
N GLY A 228 16.90 4.11 0.47
CA GLY A 228 16.65 4.17 1.91
C GLY A 228 15.34 3.56 2.39
N ARG A 229 14.69 2.69 1.60
CA ARG A 229 13.47 1.97 2.03
C ARG A 229 13.82 0.62 2.63
N LYS A 230 13.01 0.16 3.57
CA LYS A 230 13.06 -1.21 4.09
C LYS A 230 11.65 -1.79 4.12
N LEU A 231 11.55 -3.12 4.16
CA LEU A 231 10.32 -3.84 4.44
C LEU A 231 10.25 -4.22 5.91
N LEU A 232 9.06 -4.06 6.47
CA LEU A 232 8.68 -4.59 7.77
C LEU A 232 7.59 -5.64 7.53
N ILE A 233 7.84 -6.87 7.98
CA ILE A 233 6.95 -8.01 7.75
C ILE A 233 6.43 -8.52 9.09
N PHE A 234 5.11 -8.64 9.17
CA PHE A 234 4.38 -9.04 10.36
C PHE A 234 3.45 -10.21 10.05
N ILE A 235 3.28 -11.10 11.00
CA ILE A 235 2.27 -12.18 10.97
C ILE A 235 1.36 -12.08 12.19
N GLN A 236 0.14 -12.62 12.12
CA GLN A 236 -0.70 -12.77 13.30
C GLN A 236 0.00 -13.61 14.37
N LYS A 237 -0.18 -13.23 15.64
CA LYS A 237 0.22 -14.02 16.80
C LYS A 237 -0.75 -15.15 17.08
#